data_AF-A0A081BRJ6-F1
#
_entry.id   AF-A0A081BRJ6-F1
#
_cell.length_a   1.000
_cell.length_b   1.000
_cell.length_c   1.000
_cell.angle_alpha   90.00
_cell.angle_beta   90.00
_cell.angle_gamma   90.00
#
_symmetry.space_group_name_H-M   'P 1'
#
loop_
_entity.id
_entity.type
_entity.pdbx_description
1 polymer ?
#
loop_
_entity_poly.entity_id
_entity_poly.type
_entity_poly.pdbx_seq_one_letter_code
_entity_poly.pdbx_strand_id
1 'polypeptide(L)'
;MGKYEQIIEWVFKQNYQPDMARVPFNREELVHASEALGFERIKNLGDIPYAFRFRRELPNSIQCIAPEEAEWIIVGTGVGAYQFRLAVPGKIHPNPHIKPVKNT
;
A
#
# COMPACT_ATOMS: atom_id res chain seq x y z
N MET A 1 -15.73 4.09 5.27
CA MET A 1 -14.48 3.31 5.22
C MET A 1 -14.82 1.86 4.86
N GLY A 2 -14.32 1.31 3.75
CA GLY A 2 -14.59 -0.08 3.36
C GLY A 2 -13.73 -1.08 4.14
N LYS A 3 -14.03 -2.38 4.00
CA LYS A 3 -13.29 -3.46 4.71
C LYS A 3 -11.80 -3.48 4.36
N TYR A 4 -11.45 -3.20 3.11
CA TYR A 4 -10.07 -3.18 2.63
C TYR A 4 -9.27 -2.03 3.26
N GLU A 5 -9.88 -0.84 3.36
CA GLU A 5 -9.26 0.31 4.06
C GLU A 5 -9.03 0.00 5.54
N GLN A 6 -10.02 -0.59 6.22
CA GLN A 6 -9.90 -0.91 7.64
C GLN A 6 -8.79 -1.94 7.92
N ILE A 7 -8.66 -2.97 7.07
CA ILE A 7 -7.61 -3.98 7.21
C ILE A 7 -6.23 -3.38 6.95
N ILE A 8 -6.05 -2.64 5.86
CA ILE A 8 -4.73 -2.11 5.52
C ILE A 8 -4.28 -1.05 6.55
N GLU A 9 -5.22 -0.25 7.07
CA GLU A 9 -4.98 0.70 8.15
C GLU A 9 -4.59 -0.01 9.44
N TRP A 10 -5.30 -1.09 9.81
CA TRP A 10 -4.97 -1.87 10.99
C TRP A 10 -3.55 -2.45 10.88
N VAL A 11 -3.20 -3.08 9.75
CA VAL A 11 -1.87 -3.66 9.54
C VAL A 11 -0.78 -2.59 9.58
N PHE A 12 -1.01 -1.43 8.98
CA PHE A 12 -0.05 -0.32 9.07
C PHE A 12 0.18 0.10 10.52
N LYS A 13 -0.91 0.32 11.28
CA LYS A 13 -0.85 0.76 12.68
C LYS A 13 -0.16 -0.25 13.61
N GLN A 14 -0.31 -1.55 13.37
CA GLN A 14 0.37 -2.57 14.18
C GLN A 14 1.88 -2.59 13.99
N ASN A 15 2.36 -2.26 12.78
CA ASN A 15 3.76 -2.42 12.41
C ASN A 15 4.55 -1.11 12.37
N TYR A 16 3.86 0.03 12.24
CA TYR A 16 4.50 1.33 12.13
C TYR A 16 5.03 1.82 13.48
N GLN A 17 6.24 2.35 13.45
CA GLN A 17 6.84 3.12 14.53
C GLN A 17 7.31 4.47 13.94
N PRO A 18 7.39 5.53 14.77
CA PRO A 18 7.99 6.79 14.36
C PRO A 18 9.35 6.58 13.67
N ASP A 19 9.63 7.42 12.67
CA ASP A 19 10.87 7.42 11.88
C ASP A 19 11.08 6.21 10.95
N MET A 20 10.14 5.28 10.86
CA MET A 20 10.20 4.22 9.86
C MET A 20 9.92 4.79 8.46
N ALA A 21 10.84 4.55 7.52
CA ALA A 21 10.60 4.79 6.09
C ALA A 21 9.97 3.57 5.37
N ARG A 22 9.89 2.44 6.08
CA ARG A 22 9.62 1.11 5.53
C ARG A 22 8.92 0.26 6.59
N VAL A 23 7.68 -0.13 6.33
CA VAL A 23 6.86 -0.96 7.23
C VAL A 23 6.58 -2.29 6.56
N PRO A 24 7.34 -3.36 6.85
CA PRO A 24 7.09 -4.67 6.29
C PRO A 24 5.79 -5.27 6.83
N PHE A 25 5.11 -6.07 6.01
CA PHE A 25 4.01 -6.92 6.45
C PHE A 25 3.86 -8.13 5.53
N ASN A 26 3.18 -9.18 5.97
CA ASN A 26 2.90 -10.37 5.18
C ASN A 26 1.39 -10.63 5.02
N ARG A 27 1.07 -11.69 4.28
CA ARG A 27 -0.32 -12.08 4.00
C ARG A 27 -1.04 -12.54 5.26
N GLU A 28 -0.36 -13.22 6.17
CA GLU A 28 -0.91 -13.73 7.44
C GLU A 28 -1.43 -12.59 8.31
N GLU A 29 -0.75 -11.44 8.30
CA GLU A 29 -1.20 -10.25 9.01
C GLU A 29 -2.52 -9.67 8.48
N LEU A 30 -2.82 -9.84 7.18
CA LEU A 30 -4.14 -9.48 6.64
C LEU A 30 -5.25 -10.39 7.19
N VAL A 31 -4.92 -11.65 7.49
CA VAL A 31 -5.83 -12.61 8.13
C VAL A 31 -6.08 -12.17 9.57
N HIS A 32 -5.02 -11.92 10.34
CA HIS A 32 -5.13 -11.45 11.72
C HIS A 32 -5.91 -10.13 11.82
N ALA A 33 -5.68 -9.20 10.89
CA ALA A 33 -6.44 -7.95 10.83
C ALA A 33 -7.93 -8.21 10.60
N SER A 34 -8.27 -9.11 9.68
CA SER A 34 -9.67 -9.48 9.39
C SER A 34 -10.35 -10.09 10.61
N GLU A 35 -9.65 -10.95 11.36
CA GLU A 35 -10.13 -11.59 12.58
C GLU A 35 -10.29 -10.57 13.71
N ALA A 36 -9.28 -9.73 13.94
CA ALA A 36 -9.29 -8.69 14.97
C ALA A 36 -10.40 -7.65 14.75
N LEU A 37 -10.75 -7.39 13.49
CA LEU A 37 -11.84 -6.49 13.10
C LEU A 37 -13.22 -7.19 13.03
N GLY A 38 -13.30 -8.50 13.28
CA GLY A 38 -14.55 -9.26 13.30
C GLY A 38 -15.19 -9.47 11.93
N PHE A 39 -14.40 -9.47 10.84
CA PHE A 39 -14.93 -9.70 9.50
C PHE A 39 -15.06 -11.21 9.21
N GLU A 40 -16.29 -11.72 9.19
CA GLU A 40 -16.59 -13.16 9.05
C GLU A 40 -16.00 -13.83 7.81
N ARG A 41 -15.89 -13.12 6.67
CA ARG A 41 -15.27 -13.67 5.45
C ARG A 41 -14.93 -12.61 4.42
N ILE A 42 -13.64 -12.39 4.17
CA ILE A 42 -13.17 -11.71 2.97
C ILE A 42 -12.61 -12.76 2.01
N LYS A 43 -13.25 -12.92 0.84
CA LYS A 43 -12.96 -14.01 -0.10
C LYS A 43 -11.47 -14.04 -0.52
N ASN A 44 -10.89 -12.86 -0.80
CA ASN A 44 -9.52 -12.73 -1.30
C ASN A 44 -8.75 -11.64 -0.53
N LEU A 45 -8.24 -11.95 0.66
CA LEU A 45 -7.40 -11.01 1.42
C LEU A 45 -6.13 -10.58 0.65
N GLY A 46 -5.57 -11.48 -0.18
CA GLY A 46 -4.42 -11.17 -1.03
C GLY A 46 -4.65 -10.09 -2.09
N ASP A 47 -5.90 -9.73 -2.39
CA ASP A 47 -6.22 -8.63 -3.33
C ASP A 47 -6.04 -7.25 -2.67
N ILE A 48 -5.97 -7.19 -1.33
CA ILE A 48 -5.90 -5.92 -0.59
C ILE A 48 -4.62 -5.14 -0.96
N PRO A 49 -3.39 -5.72 -0.87
CA PRO A 49 -2.17 -5.01 -1.27
C PRO A 49 -2.19 -4.60 -2.74
N TYR A 50 -2.77 -5.42 -3.62
CA TYR A 50 -2.86 -5.13 -5.05
C TYR A 50 -3.80 -3.95 -5.34
N ALA A 51 -4.95 -3.90 -4.65
CA ALA A 51 -5.91 -2.80 -4.79
C ALA A 51 -5.26 -1.45 -4.47
N PHE A 52 -4.51 -1.35 -3.39
CA PHE A 52 -3.84 -0.11 -2.98
C PHE A 52 -2.55 0.20 -3.73
N ARG A 53 -1.93 -0.80 -4.36
CA ARG A 53 -0.75 -0.57 -5.19
C ARG A 53 -1.08 0.05 -6.56
N PHE A 54 -2.26 -0.25 -7.11
CA PHE A 54 -2.55 0.07 -8.52
C PHE A 54 -3.91 0.71 -8.79
N ARG A 55 -4.87 0.63 -7.87
CA ARG A 55 -6.28 0.96 -8.17
C ARG A 55 -6.92 1.93 -7.18
N ARG A 56 -6.32 2.11 -6.01
CA ARG A 56 -6.88 2.88 -4.90
C ARG A 56 -5.78 3.58 -4.14
N GLU A 57 -6.08 4.76 -3.64
CA GLU A 57 -5.22 5.45 -2.68
C GLU A 57 -5.31 4.78 -1.30
N LEU A 58 -4.24 4.89 -0.51
CA LEU A 58 -4.24 4.43 0.88
C LEU A 58 -5.24 5.24 1.73
N PRO A 59 -5.72 4.72 2.87
CA PRO A 59 -6.52 5.50 3.81
C PRO A 59 -5.82 6.81 4.23
N ASN A 60 -6.59 7.90 4.37
CA ASN A 60 -6.06 9.20 4.81
C ASN A 60 -5.25 9.11 6.12
N SER A 61 -5.66 8.25 7.04
CA SER A 61 -4.95 7.95 8.30
C SER A 61 -3.51 7.47 8.11
N ILE A 62 -3.20 6.83 6.98
CA ILE A 62 -1.84 6.44 6.59
C ILE A 62 -1.17 7.57 5.82
N GLN A 63 -1.89 8.18 4.86
CA GLN A 63 -1.33 9.25 4.01
C GLN A 63 -0.80 10.42 4.85
N CYS A 64 -1.55 10.87 5.86
CA CYS A 64 -1.16 11.99 6.71
C CYS A 64 0.04 11.72 7.63
N ILE A 65 0.53 10.48 7.70
CA ILE A 65 1.76 10.12 8.44
C ILE A 65 3.00 10.39 7.59
N ALA A 66 2.86 10.47 6.26
CA ALA A 66 3.98 10.80 5.40
C ALA A 66 4.42 12.26 5.59
N PRO A 67 5.72 12.57 5.48
CA PRO A 67 6.20 13.95 5.40
C PRO A 67 5.72 14.61 4.10
N GLU A 68 5.72 15.95 4.06
CA GLU A 68 5.12 16.76 2.99
C GLU A 68 5.59 16.40 1.57
N GLU A 69 6.85 16.00 1.40
CA GLU A 69 7.45 15.65 0.10
C GLU A 69 7.43 14.15 -0.21
N ALA A 70 6.69 13.34 0.55
CA ALA A 70 6.61 11.90 0.34
C ALA A 70 5.19 11.37 0.47
N GLU A 71 4.98 10.19 -0.10
CA GLU A 71 3.75 9.42 0.05
C GLU A 71 4.07 7.98 0.44
N TRP A 72 3.12 7.33 1.12
CA TRP A 72 3.20 5.91 1.37
C TRP A 72 2.71 5.13 0.15
N ILE A 73 3.54 4.19 -0.32
CA ILE A 73 3.15 3.22 -1.36
C ILE A 73 3.30 1.80 -0.83
N ILE A 74 2.58 0.84 -1.42
CA ILE A 74 2.78 -0.59 -1.13
C ILE A 74 3.65 -1.23 -2.20
N VAL A 75 4.73 -1.89 -1.76
CA VAL A 75 5.59 -2.70 -2.62
C VAL A 75 5.59 -4.18 -2.24
N GLY A 76 5.67 -5.07 -3.23
CA GLY A 76 5.95 -6.49 -2.98
C GLY A 76 7.43 -6.70 -2.70
N THR A 77 7.75 -7.51 -1.70
CA THR A 77 9.12 -7.85 -1.27
C THR A 77 9.43 -9.33 -1.36
N GLY A 78 8.44 -10.16 -1.71
CA GLY A 78 8.58 -11.60 -1.88
C GLY A 78 7.22 -12.26 -2.05
N VAL A 79 7.20 -13.61 -2.05
CA VAL A 79 5.94 -14.37 -2.12
C VAL A 79 5.15 -14.12 -0.84
N GLY A 80 3.97 -13.50 -0.95
CA GLY A 80 3.12 -13.15 0.19
C GLY A 80 3.70 -12.08 1.12
N ALA A 81 4.79 -11.43 0.72
CA ALA A 81 5.48 -10.41 1.51
C ALA A 81 5.39 -9.04 0.83
N TYR A 82 5.08 -8.03 1.64
CA TYR A 82 4.85 -6.67 1.20
C TYR A 82 5.51 -5.67 2.15
N GLN A 83 5.51 -4.41 1.75
CA GLN A 83 6.01 -3.32 2.57
C GLN A 83 5.32 -2.02 2.18
N PHE A 84 4.87 -1.25 3.18
CA PHE A 84 4.64 0.18 2.99
C PHE A 84 5.99 0.87 2.93
N ARG A 85 6.20 1.72 1.93
CA ARG A 85 7.45 2.43 1.73
C ARG A 85 7.16 3.90 1.47
N LEU A 86 7.87 4.78 2.15
CA LEU A 86 7.89 6.19 1.78
C LEU A 86 8.54 6.32 0.40
N ALA A 87 7.81 6.89 -0.54
CA ALA A 87 8.29 7.24 -1.85
C ALA A 87 8.23 8.77 -1.98
N VAL A 88 9.36 9.35 -2.39
CA VAL A 88 9.36 10.72 -2.90
C VAL A 88 8.96 10.68 -4.37
N PRO A 89 8.19 11.66 -4.87
CA PRO A 89 7.92 11.78 -6.29
C PRO A 89 9.24 11.76 -7.06
N GLY A 90 9.45 10.73 -7.89
CA GLY A 90 10.62 10.68 -8.75
C GLY A 90 10.56 11.83 -9.75
N LYS A 91 11.69 12.49 -10.03
CA LYS A 91 11.83 13.34 -11.22
C LYS A 91 11.69 12.44 -12.45
N ILE A 92 10.46 12.24 -12.93
CA ILE A 92 10.21 11.63 -14.22
C ILE A 92 10.71 12.60 -15.29
N HIS A 93 11.96 12.44 -15.69
CA HIS A 93 12.43 13.04 -16.93
C HIS A 93 11.88 12.20 -18.09
N PRO A 94 11.20 12.81 -19.08
CA PRO A 94 10.75 12.08 -20.26
C PRO A 94 11.95 11.39 -20.89
N ASN A 95 11.85 10.07 -21.09
CA ASN A 95 12.89 9.31 -21.78
C ASN A 95 12.92 9.78 -23.25
N PRO A 96 14.01 10.39 -23.72
CA PRO A 96 14.07 10.98 -25.07
C PRO A 96 13.96 9.92 -26.18
N HIS A 97 14.05 8.63 -25.86
CA HIS A 97 13.97 7.53 -26.82
C HIS A 97 12.56 6.92 -26.93
N ILE A 98 11.57 7.39 -26.17
CA ILE A 98 10.18 6.94 -26.33
C ILE A 98 9.50 7.79 -27.41
N LYS A 99 9.28 7.20 -28.58
CA LYS A 99 8.46 7.83 -29.63
C LYS A 99 6.97 7.68 -29.27
N PRO A 100 6.17 8.75 -29.33
CA PRO A 100 4.73 8.66 -29.09
C PRO A 100 4.08 7.74 -30.12
N VAL A 101 3.26 6.79 -29.64
CA VAL A 101 2.41 5.97 -30.50
C VAL A 101 1.34 6.89 -31.07
N LYS A 102 1.39 7.14 -32.38
CA LYS A 102 0.31 7.82 -33.10
C LYS A 102 -0.82 6.83 -33.29
N ASN A 103 -1.95 7.05 -32.63
CA ASN A 103 -3.19 6.37 -33.00
C ASN A 103 -3.73 7.05 -34.27
N THR A 104 -3.71 6.32 -35.37
CA THR A 104 -4.44 6.63 -36.62
C THR A 104 -5.91 6.30 -36.47
#